data_AF-A0A8T4P1D5-F1
#
_entry.id   AF-A0A8T4P1D5-F1
#
_cell.length_a   1.000
_cell.length_b   1.000
_cell.length_c   1.000
_cell.angle_alpha   90.00
_cell.angle_beta   90.00
_cell.angle_gamma   90.00
#
_symmetry.space_group_name_H-M   'P 1'
#
loop_
_entity.id
_entity.type
_entity.pdbx_description
1 polymer ?
#
loop_
_entity_poly.entity_id
_entity_poly.type
_entity_poly.pdbx_seq_one_letter_code
_entity_poly.pdbx_strand_id
1 'polypeptide(L)'
;MESLIMNVTTAITAVSTIFLLGLLYVYYKNLKQAKSKFTIGLFLFALLFLVQNLVSLYYYIIMMEYYAPEVEVHVFILTLLQAVGFMILLKITWE
;
A
#
# COMPACT_ATOMS: atom_id res chain seq x y z
N MET A 1 10.75 18.71 15.54
CA MET A 1 11.82 17.83 15.03
C MET A 1 11.12 16.76 14.23
N GLU A 2 11.32 16.68 12.92
CA GLU A 2 10.68 15.62 12.11
C GLU A 2 11.16 14.23 12.58
N SER A 3 10.23 13.28 12.73
CA SER A 3 10.57 11.92 13.14
C SER A 3 11.17 11.14 11.97
N LEU A 4 12.36 10.57 12.18
CA LEU A 4 13.00 9.69 11.21
C LEU A 4 12.13 8.48 10.87
N ILE A 5 11.42 7.93 11.86
CA ILE A 5 10.56 6.75 11.68
C ILE A 5 9.39 7.11 10.75
N MET A 6 8.78 8.27 10.94
CA MET A 6 7.68 8.71 10.09
C MET A 6 8.14 9.03 8.66
N ASN A 7 9.33 9.61 8.47
CA ASN A 7 9.89 9.83 7.14
C ASN A 7 10.09 8.51 6.37
N VAL A 8 10.64 7.48 7.03
CA VAL A 8 10.79 6.14 6.44
C VAL A 8 9.42 5.50 6.17
N THR A 9 8.48 5.62 7.10
CA THR A 9 7.11 5.12 6.96
C THR A 9 6.41 5.73 5.75
N THR A 10 6.51 7.05 5.57
CA THR A 10 5.99 7.77 4.41
C THR A 10 6.59 7.25 3.10
N ALA A 11 7.92 7.06 3.06
CA ALA A 11 8.59 6.53 1.88
C ALA A 11 8.12 5.10 1.52
N ILE A 12 8.00 4.22 2.52
CA ILE A 12 7.49 2.85 2.32
C ILE A 12 6.04 2.88 1.82
N THR A 13 5.21 3.79 2.34
CA THR A 13 3.82 3.97 1.91
C THR A 13 3.74 4.46 0.45
N ALA A 14 4.61 5.39 0.06
CA ALA A 14 4.69 5.85 -1.33
C ALA A 14 5.09 4.70 -2.28
N VAL A 15 6.08 3.89 -1.91
CA VAL A 15 6.49 2.71 -2.69
C VAL A 15 5.36 1.67 -2.76
N SER A 16 4.67 1.42 -1.65
CA SER A 16 3.53 0.50 -1.57
C SER A 16 2.38 0.95 -2.48
N THR A 17 2.13 2.26 -2.56
CA THR A 17 1.16 2.85 -3.50
C THR A 17 1.53 2.52 -4.95
N ILE A 18 2.81 2.59 -5.33
CA ILE A 18 3.28 2.23 -6.68
C ILE A 18 3.05 0.74 -6.95
N PHE A 19 3.34 -0.14 -5.99
CA PHE A 19 3.07 -1.57 -6.14
C PHE A 19 1.59 -1.86 -6.35
N LEU A 20 0.71 -1.20 -5.61
CA LEU A 20 -0.74 -1.32 -5.77
C LEU A 20 -1.23 -0.85 -7.14
N LEU A 21 -0.68 0.25 -7.67
CA LEU A 21 -0.97 0.70 -9.03
C LEU A 21 -0.54 -0.34 -10.08
N GLY A 22 0.63 -0.97 -9.89
CA GLY A 22 1.10 -2.08 -10.72
C GLY A 22 0.15 -3.28 -10.69
N LEU A 23 -0.26 -3.71 -9.49
CA LEU A 23 -1.23 -4.79 -9.30
C LEU A 23 -2.57 -4.49 -9.98
N LEU A 24 -3.12 -3.29 -9.77
CA LEU A 24 -4.37 -2.87 -10.41
C LEU A 24 -4.29 -2.88 -11.92
N TYR A 25 -3.17 -2.44 -12.49
CA TYR A 25 -2.96 -2.49 -13.93
C TYR A 25 -2.99 -3.92 -14.48
N VAL A 26 -2.29 -4.86 -13.83
CA VAL A 26 -2.28 -6.27 -14.24
C VAL A 26 -3.66 -6.91 -14.06
N TYR A 27 -4.30 -6.70 -12.92
CA TYR A 27 -5.63 -7.25 -12.66
C TYR A 27 -6.68 -6.68 -13.61
N TYR A 28 -6.62 -5.39 -13.94
CA TYR A 28 -7.50 -4.78 -14.94
C TYR A 28 -7.31 -5.41 -16.33
N LYS A 29 -6.07 -5.66 -16.75
CA LYS A 29 -5.77 -6.37 -18.00
C LYS A 29 -6.34 -7.80 -17.97
N ASN A 30 -6.16 -8.51 -16.87
CA ASN A 30 -6.67 -9.88 -16.70
C ASN A 30 -8.20 -9.92 -16.69
N LEU A 31 -8.86 -8.94 -16.09
CA LEU A 31 -10.33 -8.80 -16.13
C LEU A 31 -10.89 -8.60 -17.53
N LYS A 32 -10.13 -7.95 -18.43
CA LYS A 32 -10.55 -7.81 -19.84
C LYS A 32 -10.43 -9.12 -20.62
N GLN A 33 -9.47 -9.96 -20.28
CA GLN A 33 -9.18 -11.20 -21.02
C GLN A 33 -9.96 -12.39 -20.47
N ALA A 34 -9.97 -12.57 -19.16
CA ALA A 34 -10.60 -13.69 -18.48
C ALA A 34 -11.24 -13.21 -17.17
N LYS A 35 -12.56 -12.98 -17.21
CA LYS A 35 -13.36 -12.54 -16.05
C LYS A 35 -13.55 -13.69 -15.05
N SER A 36 -12.52 -13.96 -14.25
CA SER A 36 -12.66 -14.85 -13.09
C SER A 36 -13.17 -14.07 -11.87
N LYS A 37 -14.08 -14.66 -11.10
CA LYS A 37 -14.52 -14.12 -9.80
C LYS A 37 -13.33 -13.86 -8.87
N PHE A 38 -12.28 -14.68 -8.97
CA PHE A 38 -11.05 -14.53 -8.21
C PHE A 38 -10.30 -13.24 -8.57
N THR A 39 -10.11 -12.95 -9.85
CA THR A 39 -9.44 -11.73 -10.33
C THR A 39 -10.23 -10.47 -9.98
N ILE A 40 -11.56 -10.54 -10.00
CA ILE A 40 -12.42 -9.43 -9.55
C ILE A 40 -12.18 -9.16 -8.06
N GLY A 41 -12.12 -10.21 -7.24
CA GLY A 41 -11.81 -10.09 -5.81
C GLY A 41 -10.45 -9.43 -5.58
N LEU A 42 -9.40 -9.89 -6.26
CA LEU A 42 -8.06 -9.31 -6.17
C LEU A 42 -8.00 -7.85 -6.64
N PHE A 43 -8.71 -7.52 -7.72
CA PHE A 43 -8.81 -6.14 -8.20
C PHE A 43 -9.45 -5.21 -7.17
N LEU A 44 -10.60 -5.61 -6.60
CA LEU A 44 -11.29 -4.82 -5.58
C LEU A 44 -10.46 -4.71 -4.29
N PHE A 45 -9.79 -5.79 -3.89
CA PHE A 45 -8.86 -5.80 -2.77
C PHE A 45 -7.73 -4.78 -2.98
N ALA A 46 -7.02 -4.84 -4.10
CA ALA A 46 -5.95 -3.90 -4.43
C ALA A 46 -6.48 -2.45 -4.50
N LEU A 47 -7.70 -2.24 -4.99
CA LEU A 47 -8.31 -0.91 -5.06
C LEU A 47 -8.58 -0.32 -3.68
N LEU A 48 -9.16 -1.11 -2.77
CA LEU A 48 -9.41 -0.68 -1.39
C LEU A 48 -8.10 -0.36 -0.66
N PHE A 49 -7.09 -1.20 -0.83
CA PHE A 49 -5.77 -0.95 -0.27
C PHE A 49 -5.09 0.28 -0.87
N LEU A 50 -5.30 0.58 -2.16
CA LEU A 50 -4.79 1.81 -2.77
C LEU A 50 -5.41 3.04 -2.12
N VAL A 51 -6.73 3.05 -1.91
CA VAL A 51 -7.42 4.15 -1.23
C VAL A 51 -6.88 4.30 0.19
N GLN A 52 -6.77 3.20 0.95
CA GLN A 52 -6.20 3.23 2.30
C GLN A 52 -4.76 3.75 2.32
N ASN A 53 -3.93 3.37 1.34
CA ASN A 53 -2.54 3.85 1.23
C ASN A 53 -2.48 5.34 0.91
N LEU A 54 -3.30 5.83 -0.02
CA LEU A 54 -3.37 7.25 -0.37
C LEU A 54 -3.84 8.11 0.81
N VAL A 55 -4.85 7.64 1.55
CA VAL A 55 -5.32 8.30 2.77
C VAL A 55 -4.19 8.33 3.82
N SER A 56 -3.50 7.20 4.02
CA SER A 56 -2.39 7.13 4.98
C SER A 56 -1.25 8.07 4.58
N LEU A 57 -0.88 8.10 3.29
CA LEU A 57 0.15 8.98 2.76
C LEU A 57 -0.18 10.46 2.98
N TYR A 58 -1.44 10.86 2.77
CA TYR A 58 -1.91 12.21 3.09
C TYR A 58 -1.69 12.55 4.57
N TYR A 59 -2.09 11.67 5.49
CA TYR A 59 -1.91 11.89 6.92
C TYR A 59 -0.43 11.90 7.33
N TYR A 60 0.41 11.03 6.76
CA TYR A 60 1.82 11.00 7.11
C TYR A 60 2.58 12.23 6.61
N ILE A 61 2.14 12.86 5.52
CA ILE A 61 2.75 14.09 5.00
C ILE A 61 2.24 15.33 5.76
N ILE A 62 0.92 15.44 5.95
CA ILE A 62 0.31 16.67 6.49
C ILE A 62 0.28 16.69 8.02
N MET A 63 0.12 15.51 8.65
CA MET A 63 -0.15 15.40 10.08
C MET A 63 0.98 14.67 10.83
N MET A 64 2.19 14.62 10.27
CA MET A 64 3.33 13.91 10.87
C MET A 64 3.61 14.36 12.30
N GLU A 65 3.52 15.66 12.57
CA GLU A 65 3.84 16.27 13.87
C GLU A 65 2.89 15.87 15.01
N TYR A 66 1.72 15.31 14.68
CA TYR A 66 0.71 14.91 15.67
C TYR A 66 0.87 13.45 16.12
N TYR A 67 1.81 12.69 15.56
CA TYR A 67 2.06 11.32 15.97
C TYR A 67 2.87 11.29 17.27
N ALA A 68 2.33 10.61 18.29
CA ALA A 68 3.09 10.31 19.50
C ALA A 68 4.16 9.23 19.20
N PRO A 69 5.35 9.27 19.83
CA PRO A 69 6.44 8.33 19.55
C PRO A 69 6.04 6.85 19.62
N GLU A 70 5.16 6.49 20.55
CA GLU A 70 4.65 5.13 20.72
C GLU A 70 3.78 4.68 19.54
N VAL A 71 3.06 5.63 18.91
CA VAL A 71 2.19 5.39 17.75
C VAL A 71 3.02 5.27 16.48
N GLU A 72 4.09 6.05 16.34
CA GLU A 72 4.96 6.01 15.15
C GLU A 72 5.53 4.61 14.89
N VAL A 73 6.00 3.93 15.95
CA VAL A 73 6.55 2.58 15.84
C VAL A 73 5.47 1.58 15.42
N HIS A 74 4.27 1.69 15.98
CA HIS A 74 3.15 0.83 15.61
C HIS A 74 2.77 1.01 14.14
N VAL A 75 2.67 2.25 13.68
CA VAL A 75 2.33 2.60 12.29
C VAL A 75 3.41 2.14 11.32
N PHE A 76 4.69 2.27 11.69
CA PHE A 76 5.82 1.78 10.90
C PHE A 76 5.74 0.26 10.69
N ILE A 77 5.52 -0.51 11.75
CA ILE A 77 5.45 -1.98 11.67
C ILE A 77 4.28 -2.42 10.77
N LEU A 78 3.09 -1.83 10.94
CA LEU A 78 1.94 -2.13 10.08
C LEU A 78 2.23 -1.81 8.62
N THR A 79 2.82 -0.65 8.36
CA THR A 79 3.20 -0.22 7.00
C THR A 79 4.22 -1.17 6.37
N LEU A 80 5.20 -1.64 7.15
CA LEU A 80 6.21 -2.58 6.69
C LEU A 80 5.60 -3.95 6.32
N LEU A 81 4.77 -4.51 7.19
CA LEU A 81 4.09 -5.79 6.95
C LEU A 81 3.21 -5.72 5.70
N GLN A 82 2.46 -4.62 5.57
CA GLN A 82 1.61 -4.37 4.41
C GLN A 82 2.43 -4.26 3.11
N ALA A 83 3.55 -3.52 3.13
CA ALA A 83 4.44 -3.40 1.98
C ALA A 83 5.00 -4.75 1.51
N VAL A 84 5.40 -5.60 2.45
CA VAL A 84 5.84 -6.99 2.17
C VAL A 84 4.70 -7.79 1.54
N GLY A 85 3.48 -7.68 2.06
CA GLY A 85 2.30 -8.34 1.49
C GLY A 85 2.07 -7.95 0.02
N PHE A 86 2.15 -6.65 -0.30
CA PHE A 86 2.01 -6.18 -1.68
C PHE A 86 3.15 -6.64 -2.58
N MET A 87 4.38 -6.64 -2.08
CA MET A 87 5.54 -7.13 -2.82
C MET A 87 5.38 -8.60 -3.20
N ILE A 88 4.91 -9.44 -2.26
CA ILE A 88 4.63 -10.86 -2.53
C ILE A 88 3.53 -11.00 -3.58
N LEU A 89 2.41 -10.29 -3.42
CA LEU A 89 1.31 -10.32 -4.40
C LEU A 89 1.78 -9.88 -5.80
N LEU A 90 2.59 -8.83 -5.86
CA LEU A 90 3.13 -8.30 -7.12
C LEU A 90 4.04 -9.32 -7.79
N LYS A 91 4.92 -9.98 -7.01
CA LYS A 91 5.79 -11.05 -7.49
C LYS A 91 4.98 -12.21 -8.08
N ILE A 92 4.00 -12.73 -7.34
CA ILE A 92 3.15 -13.86 -7.77
C ILE A 92 2.30 -13.47 -8.99
N THR A 93 1.92 -12.20 -9.12
CA THR A 93 1.12 -11.71 -10.26
C THR A 93 1.95 -11.61 -11.56
N TRP A 94 3.28 -11.54 -11.46
CA TRP A 94 4.19 -11.50 -12.60
C TRP A 94 4.86 -12.83 -12.94
N GLU A 95 4.77 -13.83 -12.06
CA GLU A 95 5.09 -15.24 -12.36
C GLU A 95 4.03 -15.86 -13.29
#